data_AF-A0A0C9UH10-F1
#
_entry.id   AF-A0A0C9UH10-F1
#
_cell.length_a   1.000
_cell.length_b   1.000
_cell.length_c   1.000
_cell.angle_alpha   90.00
_cell.angle_beta   90.00
_cell.angle_gamma   90.00
#
_symmetry.space_group_name_H-M   'P 1'
#
loop_
_entity.id
_entity.type
_entity.pdbx_description
1 polymer ?
#
loop_
_entity_poly.entity_id
_entity_poly.type
_entity_poly.pdbx_seq_one_letter_code
_entity_poly.pdbx_strand_id
1 'polypeptide(L)'
;MSNSVQGVQSIAEASRNVLNTNDGVNGIFGEIMDDEDDILDEHEILATPLIVSSSSSFSNVIARGHTFRQSDSMVTIATSFGASSQLPNPKRASLRPNQDDENLFLNSVTTPKRPECDAPTISTESIVTIAQPYQHTLEHIRKLLYGVQWEIARLVEKSPSGYHKFLPYIEGLVASSSQSTPRVLKIWTKSSDSETDTESGRTSKSDSGARRNIEQTAWSELDQEEELSREKTGKIAGLGFSNVSGWYGDKVHFIARLKDLEKDKSNKGKLRHSHGSPSYQIILQRSELGPSNRRFSGRFGSRRFIHVRVAKSIMMSGNSSLVEYFQKPFLLNGRISKAFCLKDTSVFLVETNEDIPHIIQPQDYQRP
;
A
#
# COMPACT_ATOMS: atom_id res chain seq x y z
N MET A 1 -3.66 73.00 -35.38
CA MET A 1 -2.55 73.65 -34.65
C MET A 1 -2.36 72.95 -33.33
N SER A 2 -1.11 72.72 -32.93
CA SER A 2 -0.63 72.59 -31.54
C SER A 2 -1.10 71.43 -30.65
N ASN A 3 -0.22 70.42 -30.53
CA ASN A 3 0.27 69.71 -29.33
C ASN A 3 -0.24 70.24 -27.95
N SER A 4 -0.38 69.43 -26.88
CA SER A 4 0.76 68.78 -26.18
C SER A 4 0.34 67.90 -24.99
N VAL A 5 1.28 67.05 -24.55
CA VAL A 5 1.27 66.16 -23.37
C VAL A 5 1.57 66.92 -22.07
N GLN A 6 0.97 66.49 -20.93
CA GLN A 6 1.54 66.32 -19.57
C GLN A 6 0.40 66.19 -18.53
N GLY A 7 0.55 65.54 -17.36
CA GLY A 7 1.73 64.89 -16.78
C GLY A 7 1.39 63.99 -15.57
N VAL A 8 2.43 63.44 -14.93
CA VAL A 8 2.35 62.49 -13.80
C VAL A 8 2.91 63.14 -12.53
N GLN A 9 2.22 62.98 -11.38
CA GLN A 9 2.72 63.11 -9.98
C GLN A 9 1.55 62.85 -9.00
N SER A 10 1.71 62.62 -7.69
CA SER A 10 2.62 61.74 -6.92
C SER A 10 2.21 61.83 -5.42
N ILE A 11 2.65 60.88 -4.58
CA ILE A 11 2.91 61.04 -3.12
C ILE A 11 1.71 61.31 -2.16
N ALA A 12 1.28 60.22 -1.51
CA ALA A 12 1.41 59.94 -0.06
C ALA A 12 0.47 60.52 1.05
N GLU A 13 0.58 59.79 2.18
CA GLU A 13 0.28 60.12 3.59
C GLU A 13 -1.16 60.27 4.11
N ALA A 14 -1.59 59.23 4.84
CA ALA A 14 -2.43 59.36 6.03
C ALA A 14 -1.95 58.41 7.16
N SER A 15 -1.00 58.90 7.96
CA SER A 15 -0.87 58.60 9.41
C SER A 15 -2.23 58.85 10.12
N ARG A 16 -2.62 58.42 11.33
CA ARG A 16 -2.12 57.67 12.53
C ARG A 16 -3.40 57.41 13.40
N ASN A 17 -3.47 56.74 14.55
CA ASN A 17 -2.53 56.15 15.52
C ASN A 17 -3.25 55.10 16.42
N VAL A 18 -2.54 54.54 17.41
CA VAL A 18 -2.95 54.23 18.81
C VAL A 18 -2.56 52.81 19.27
N LEU A 19 -1.43 52.79 20.00
CA LEU A 19 -1.09 52.04 21.23
C LEU A 19 -1.75 50.65 21.45
N ASN A 20 -1.04 49.53 21.55
CA ASN A 20 0.26 49.20 22.19
C ASN A 20 0.24 49.21 23.73
N THR A 21 0.05 48.03 24.34
CA THR A 21 0.56 47.67 25.67
C THR A 21 1.03 46.22 25.65
N ASN A 22 2.34 46.02 25.80
CA ASN A 22 2.88 44.75 26.27
C ASN A 22 2.53 44.58 27.75
N ASP A 23 2.34 43.34 28.20
CA ASP A 23 2.95 42.90 29.45
C ASP A 23 3.22 41.39 29.35
N GLY A 24 4.45 40.99 29.70
CA GLY A 24 4.88 39.60 29.67
C GLY A 24 4.83 38.99 31.06
N VAL A 25 4.40 37.72 31.15
CA VAL A 25 4.52 36.93 32.38
C VAL A 25 5.22 35.62 32.05
N ASN A 26 6.36 35.38 32.71
CA ASN A 26 7.06 34.11 32.68
C ASN A 26 6.22 33.04 33.41
N GLY A 27 6.04 31.88 32.78
CA GLY A 27 5.32 30.74 33.34
C GLY A 27 6.08 29.44 33.11
N ILE A 28 7.08 29.17 33.95
CA ILE A 28 7.69 27.84 34.06
C ILE A 28 6.72 26.95 34.84
N PHE A 29 6.16 25.93 34.21
CA PHE A 29 5.73 24.71 34.89
C PHE A 29 5.82 23.54 33.91
N GLY A 30 6.36 22.42 34.40
CA GLY A 30 6.45 21.18 33.64
C GLY A 30 5.73 20.06 34.39
N GLU A 31 4.93 19.32 33.64
CA GLU A 31 4.41 17.98 33.91
C GLU A 31 4.58 17.30 32.54
N ILE A 32 5.41 16.28 32.32
CA ILE A 32 5.47 14.98 33.01
C ILE A 32 4.05 14.41 33.18
N MET A 33 3.58 13.77 32.11
CA MET A 33 2.63 12.68 32.24
C MET A 33 3.37 11.40 31.83
N ASP A 34 3.49 10.52 32.81
CA ASP A 34 4.13 9.22 32.71
C ASP A 34 3.18 8.20 32.05
N ASP A 35 3.80 7.20 31.41
CA ASP A 35 3.44 5.77 31.39
C ASP A 35 1.96 5.35 31.42
N GLU A 36 1.47 4.86 30.28
CA GLU A 36 0.53 3.72 30.20
C GLU A 36 1.01 2.82 29.04
N ASP A 37 1.90 1.87 29.35
CA ASP A 37 2.30 0.80 28.45
C ASP A 37 1.19 -0.27 28.40
N ASP A 38 0.30 -0.18 27.39
CA ASP A 38 -0.70 -1.22 27.09
C ASP A 38 -0.01 -2.53 26.64
N ILE A 39 0.33 -3.37 27.61
CA ILE A 39 0.75 -4.76 27.38
C ILE A 39 -0.47 -5.54 26.88
N LEU A 40 -0.54 -5.75 25.56
CA LEU A 40 -1.52 -6.65 24.96
C LEU A 40 -1.02 -8.10 25.02
N ASP A 41 -1.63 -8.90 25.89
CA ASP A 41 -1.42 -10.36 25.94
C ASP A 41 -1.75 -11.01 24.59
N GLU A 42 -0.78 -11.73 24.02
CA GLU A 42 -0.96 -12.51 22.79
C GLU A 42 -1.80 -13.78 23.06
N HIS A 43 -3.13 -13.64 23.05
CA HIS A 43 -4.01 -14.80 23.01
C HIS A 43 -4.07 -15.42 21.61
N GLU A 44 -3.41 -16.56 21.46
CA GLU A 44 -3.42 -17.42 20.27
C GLU A 44 -4.84 -17.98 19.99
N ILE A 45 -5.58 -17.35 19.07
CA ILE A 45 -6.89 -17.84 18.61
C ILE A 45 -6.73 -18.69 17.35
N LEU A 46 -6.80 -20.01 17.51
CA LEU A 46 -6.89 -20.96 16.41
C LEU A 46 -8.22 -20.80 15.65
N ALA A 47 -8.16 -20.26 14.44
CA ALA A 47 -9.34 -20.01 13.62
C ALA A 47 -9.92 -21.30 12.98
N THR A 48 -11.06 -21.76 13.48
CA THR A 48 -11.91 -22.74 12.79
C THR A 48 -12.65 -22.08 11.60
N PRO A 49 -12.77 -22.76 10.44
CA PRO A 49 -13.40 -22.16 9.27
C PRO A 49 -14.93 -22.20 9.34
N LEU A 50 -15.55 -21.03 9.49
CA LEU A 50 -17.00 -20.85 9.28
C LEU A 50 -17.33 -20.79 7.78
N ILE A 51 -18.22 -21.67 7.32
CA ILE A 51 -18.83 -21.61 6.00
C ILE A 51 -20.00 -20.61 6.09
N VAL A 52 -19.87 -19.46 5.44
CA VAL A 52 -20.94 -18.45 5.35
C VAL A 52 -21.60 -18.54 3.98
N SER A 53 -22.85 -19.00 3.97
CA SER A 53 -23.73 -18.91 2.79
C SER A 53 -24.26 -17.48 2.67
N SER A 54 -24.06 -16.85 1.52
CA SER A 54 -24.42 -15.44 1.30
C SER A 54 -25.87 -15.27 0.84
N SER A 55 -26.74 -14.77 1.72
CA SER A 55 -28.02 -14.17 1.30
C SER A 55 -28.63 -13.26 2.37
N SER A 56 -28.71 -11.95 2.10
CA SER A 56 -29.89 -11.13 2.43
C SER A 56 -29.73 -9.69 1.92
N SER A 57 -30.78 -9.17 1.31
CA SER A 57 -30.92 -7.77 0.88
C SER A 57 -31.10 -6.84 2.08
N PHE A 58 -30.51 -5.65 2.04
CA PHE A 58 -30.78 -4.60 3.01
C PHE A 58 -32.00 -3.75 2.59
N SER A 59 -33.02 -3.75 3.44
CA SER A 59 -34.16 -2.83 3.39
C SER A 59 -34.11 -1.90 4.60
N ASN A 60 -34.18 -0.59 4.40
CA ASN A 60 -34.15 0.40 5.47
C ASN A 60 -35.46 0.37 6.30
N VAL A 61 -35.34 0.26 7.62
CA VAL A 61 -36.42 0.64 8.55
C VAL A 61 -35.83 1.43 9.73
N ILE A 62 -36.34 2.65 9.93
CA ILE A 62 -36.04 3.50 11.08
C ILE A 62 -36.99 3.13 12.22
N ALA A 63 -36.47 2.82 13.41
CA ALA A 63 -37.26 2.74 14.63
C ALA A 63 -36.45 3.19 15.86
N ARG A 64 -37.16 3.69 16.87
CA ARG A 64 -36.62 4.42 18.04
C ARG A 64 -36.12 3.48 19.14
N GLY A 65 -35.21 4.01 19.96
CA GLY A 65 -34.48 3.26 20.97
C GLY A 65 -35.28 2.68 22.13
N HIS A 66 -34.59 1.82 22.86
CA HIS A 66 -34.87 1.49 24.25
C HIS A 66 -33.56 1.20 24.97
N THR A 67 -33.40 1.71 26.19
CA THR A 67 -32.32 1.32 27.09
C THR A 67 -32.57 -0.11 27.58
N PHE A 68 -31.59 -1.00 27.40
CA PHE A 68 -31.63 -2.34 27.99
C PHE A 68 -30.34 -2.65 28.73
N ARG A 69 -30.50 -3.24 29.92
CA ARG A 69 -29.48 -3.46 30.94
C ARG A 69 -29.08 -4.93 30.86
N GLN A 70 -27.86 -5.24 30.44
CA GLN A 70 -27.41 -6.62 30.28
C GLN A 70 -26.57 -7.04 31.50
N SER A 71 -27.00 -8.11 32.16
CA SER A 71 -26.33 -8.75 33.29
C SER A 71 -25.46 -9.91 32.79
N ASP A 72 -24.30 -10.11 33.42
CA ASP A 72 -23.37 -11.19 33.11
C ASP A 72 -23.98 -12.59 33.32
N SER A 73 -23.68 -13.52 32.39
CA SER A 73 -23.74 -14.95 32.66
C SER A 73 -22.59 -15.66 31.95
N MET A 74 -21.58 -16.10 32.70
CA MET A 74 -20.54 -16.98 32.17
C MET A 74 -21.13 -18.36 31.82
N VAL A 75 -20.81 -18.86 30.63
CA VAL A 75 -21.10 -20.24 30.22
C VAL A 75 -19.77 -20.98 30.04
N THR A 76 -19.42 -21.80 31.03
CA THR A 76 -18.26 -22.70 30.97
C THR A 76 -18.58 -23.88 30.07
N ILE A 77 -17.87 -24.02 28.94
CA ILE A 77 -17.92 -25.23 28.10
C ILE A 77 -16.65 -26.03 28.33
N ALA A 78 -16.79 -27.19 28.98
CA ALA A 78 -15.69 -28.13 29.16
C ALA A 78 -15.49 -28.98 27.90
N THR A 79 -14.29 -28.96 27.32
CA THR A 79 -13.89 -29.84 26.21
C THR A 79 -13.11 -31.04 26.74
N SER A 80 -13.76 -32.20 26.81
CA SER A 80 -13.12 -33.47 27.17
C SER A 80 -12.31 -34.03 26.00
N PHE A 81 -11.03 -34.33 26.23
CA PHE A 81 -10.17 -34.98 25.25
C PHE A 81 -10.58 -36.46 25.06
N GLY A 82 -11.09 -36.78 23.86
CA GLY A 82 -11.41 -38.15 23.44
C GLY A 82 -10.18 -38.93 22.98
N ALA A 83 -10.13 -40.23 23.31
CA ALA A 83 -8.93 -41.06 23.17
C ALA A 83 -8.56 -41.43 21.73
N SER A 84 -7.27 -41.71 21.54
CA SER A 84 -6.68 -42.23 20.30
C SER A 84 -7.25 -43.60 19.92
N SER A 85 -7.83 -43.71 18.71
CA SER A 85 -8.19 -44.98 18.10
C SER A 85 -7.22 -45.31 16.97
N GLN A 86 -6.52 -46.44 17.09
CA GLN A 86 -5.59 -46.92 16.07
C GLN A 86 -6.39 -47.45 14.87
N LEU A 87 -6.14 -46.88 13.69
CA LEU A 87 -6.67 -47.43 12.42
C LEU A 87 -5.72 -48.51 11.86
N PRO A 88 -6.24 -49.62 11.32
CA PRO A 88 -5.42 -50.72 10.84
C PRO A 88 -4.73 -50.41 9.50
N ASN A 89 -3.47 -50.84 9.40
CA ASN A 89 -2.59 -50.64 8.25
C ASN A 89 -3.09 -51.43 7.01
N PRO A 90 -3.47 -50.79 5.89
CA PRO A 90 -3.81 -51.52 4.67
C PRO A 90 -2.55 -52.10 4.01
N LYS A 91 -2.57 -53.40 3.72
CA LYS A 91 -1.42 -54.11 3.12
C LYS A 91 -1.10 -53.54 1.73
N ARG A 92 0.12 -53.06 1.56
CA ARG A 92 0.65 -52.46 0.33
C ARG A 92 0.80 -53.54 -0.76
N ALA A 93 -0.18 -53.63 -1.66
CA ALA A 93 -0.09 -54.50 -2.83
C ALA A 93 0.99 -53.97 -3.79
N SER A 94 1.96 -54.83 -4.13
CA SER A 94 3.02 -54.51 -5.08
C SER A 94 2.50 -54.70 -6.51
N LEU A 95 2.03 -53.60 -7.12
CA LEU A 95 1.76 -53.53 -8.55
C LEU A 95 2.97 -52.96 -9.27
N ARG A 96 3.47 -53.68 -10.28
CA ARG A 96 4.57 -53.24 -11.14
C ARG A 96 4.07 -52.16 -12.10
N PRO A 97 4.83 -51.09 -12.39
CA PRO A 97 4.49 -50.18 -13.47
C PRO A 97 4.78 -50.86 -14.83
N ASN A 98 3.75 -51.02 -15.66
CA ASN A 98 3.95 -51.13 -17.11
C ASN A 98 4.30 -49.73 -17.63
N GLN A 99 5.20 -49.64 -18.61
CA GLN A 99 5.99 -48.42 -18.81
C GLN A 99 5.61 -47.58 -20.05
N ASP A 100 4.62 -48.02 -20.86
CA ASP A 100 4.55 -47.61 -22.28
C ASP A 100 3.22 -46.96 -22.77
N ASP A 101 2.16 -46.83 -21.95
CA ASP A 101 0.82 -46.41 -22.43
C ASP A 101 0.38 -44.96 -22.07
N GLU A 102 1.14 -44.24 -21.25
CA GLU A 102 0.74 -42.91 -20.73
C GLU A 102 1.31 -41.75 -21.57
N ASN A 103 0.56 -41.26 -22.58
CA ASN A 103 0.54 -39.83 -23.01
C ASN A 103 -0.43 -39.46 -24.18
N LEU A 104 -1.38 -40.33 -24.58
CA LEU A 104 -2.31 -40.00 -25.67
C LEU A 104 -3.47 -39.06 -25.27
N PHE A 105 -3.81 -38.95 -23.98
CA PHE A 105 -4.96 -38.17 -23.51
C PHE A 105 -4.69 -36.67 -23.25
N LEU A 106 -3.44 -36.21 -23.27
CA LEU A 106 -3.10 -34.80 -23.01
C LEU A 106 -2.97 -33.95 -24.29
N ASN A 107 -2.89 -34.57 -25.47
CA ASN A 107 -2.54 -33.89 -26.72
C ASN A 107 -3.74 -33.30 -27.50
N SER A 108 -4.98 -33.48 -27.02
CA SER A 108 -6.21 -33.04 -27.71
C SER A 108 -7.07 -32.06 -26.91
N VAL A 109 -6.61 -31.57 -25.76
CA VAL A 109 -7.27 -30.46 -25.05
C VAL A 109 -7.01 -29.16 -25.80
N THR A 110 -7.77 -28.95 -26.88
CA THR A 110 -7.87 -27.66 -27.56
C THR A 110 -8.36 -26.66 -26.53
N THR A 111 -7.45 -25.83 -25.99
CA THR A 111 -7.81 -24.83 -24.99
C THR A 111 -8.89 -23.94 -25.59
N PRO A 112 -10.10 -23.86 -25.00
CA PRO A 112 -11.19 -23.12 -25.59
C PRO A 112 -10.74 -21.69 -25.79
N LYS A 113 -10.79 -21.18 -27.04
CA LYS A 113 -10.38 -19.82 -27.38
C LYS A 113 -11.13 -18.89 -26.44
N ARG A 114 -10.41 -18.28 -25.50
CA ARG A 114 -11.00 -17.44 -24.44
C ARG A 114 -11.91 -16.44 -25.15
N PRO A 115 -13.20 -16.33 -24.77
CA PRO A 115 -14.08 -15.38 -25.42
C PRO A 115 -13.44 -14.00 -25.33
N GLU A 116 -13.38 -13.35 -26.48
CA GLU A 116 -12.79 -12.03 -26.68
C GLU A 116 -13.74 -11.05 -26.01
N CYS A 117 -13.57 -10.92 -24.70
CA CYS A 117 -14.41 -10.10 -23.84
C CYS A 117 -13.91 -8.67 -24.01
N ASP A 118 -14.67 -7.87 -24.76
CA ASP A 118 -14.37 -6.45 -24.98
C ASP A 118 -14.12 -5.77 -23.63
N ALA A 119 -12.85 -5.50 -23.34
CA ALA A 119 -12.46 -4.96 -22.06
C ALA A 119 -13.05 -3.55 -21.93
N PRO A 120 -13.84 -3.25 -20.87
CA PRO A 120 -14.51 -1.97 -20.76
C PRO A 120 -13.47 -0.84 -20.76
N THR A 121 -13.56 0.03 -21.76
CA THR A 121 -12.61 1.15 -21.93
C THR A 121 -12.66 2.05 -20.70
N ILE A 122 -11.54 2.12 -19.98
CA ILE A 122 -11.42 2.87 -18.74
C ILE A 122 -11.37 4.37 -19.09
N SER A 123 -12.35 5.15 -18.64
CA SER A 123 -12.26 6.61 -18.71
C SER A 123 -11.12 7.10 -17.82
N THR A 124 -10.20 7.87 -18.40
CA THR A 124 -9.01 8.39 -17.73
C THR A 124 -9.30 9.44 -16.67
N GLU A 125 -10.44 10.11 -16.75
CA GLU A 125 -10.91 11.09 -15.76
C GLU A 125 -11.17 10.46 -14.38
N SER A 126 -11.20 9.11 -14.31
CA SER A 126 -11.47 8.35 -13.10
C SER A 126 -10.23 7.69 -12.47
N ILE A 127 -9.03 7.81 -13.06
CA ILE A 127 -7.83 7.13 -12.53
C ILE A 127 -7.21 7.91 -11.37
N VAL A 128 -6.98 7.25 -10.24
CA VAL A 128 -6.27 7.81 -9.08
C VAL A 128 -4.79 7.47 -9.16
N THR A 129 -3.96 8.45 -9.53
CA THR A 129 -2.50 8.29 -9.54
C THR A 129 -1.93 8.39 -8.11
N ILE A 130 -1.26 7.32 -7.65
CA ILE A 130 -0.56 7.30 -6.36
C ILE A 130 0.87 7.81 -6.54
N ALA A 131 1.62 7.19 -7.46
CA ALA A 131 2.95 7.62 -7.84
C ALA A 131 3.20 7.22 -9.30
N GLN A 132 3.46 8.23 -10.14
CA GLN A 132 3.68 8.07 -11.57
C GLN A 132 4.97 8.79 -11.97
N PRO A 133 5.99 8.05 -12.44
CA PRO A 133 7.13 8.67 -13.09
C PRO A 133 6.71 9.26 -14.44
N TYR A 134 7.46 10.26 -14.91
CA TYR A 134 7.37 10.74 -16.29
C TYR A 134 7.49 9.57 -17.28
N GLN A 135 6.81 9.65 -18.43
CA GLN A 135 6.70 8.55 -19.39
C GLN A 135 8.08 7.98 -19.82
N HIS A 136 9.06 8.85 -20.09
CA HIS A 136 10.42 8.43 -20.41
C HIS A 136 11.09 7.67 -19.25
N THR A 137 10.93 8.16 -18.01
CA THR A 137 11.44 7.53 -16.78
C THR A 137 10.76 6.18 -16.49
N LEU A 138 9.48 6.03 -16.87
CA LEU A 138 8.71 4.81 -16.64
C LEU A 138 9.33 3.58 -17.30
N GLU A 139 9.86 3.72 -18.53
CA GLU A 139 10.51 2.62 -19.24
C GLU A 139 11.80 2.15 -18.56
N HIS A 140 12.58 3.09 -18.02
CA HIS A 140 13.78 2.77 -17.24
C HIS A 140 13.41 2.14 -15.89
N ILE A 141 12.41 2.67 -15.18
CA ILE A 141 11.95 2.12 -13.89
C ILE A 141 11.33 0.72 -14.05
N ARG A 142 10.61 0.45 -15.15
CA ARG A 142 10.01 -0.87 -15.43
C ARG A 142 11.04 -2.00 -15.57
N LYS A 143 12.32 -1.69 -15.83
CA LYS A 143 13.44 -2.66 -15.87
C LYS A 143 13.98 -3.04 -14.49
N LEU A 144 13.64 -2.28 -13.44
CA LEU A 144 14.04 -2.55 -12.05
C LEU A 144 13.15 -3.64 -11.43
N LEU A 145 13.65 -4.34 -10.40
CA LEU A 145 12.85 -5.29 -9.61
C LEU A 145 11.76 -4.57 -8.80
N TYR A 146 10.66 -5.25 -8.47
CA TYR A 146 9.48 -4.55 -7.95
C TYR A 146 9.72 -3.85 -6.60
N GLY A 147 10.54 -4.43 -5.71
CA GLY A 147 10.88 -3.80 -4.43
C GLY A 147 11.60 -2.45 -4.60
N VAL A 148 12.44 -2.34 -5.64
CA VAL A 148 13.13 -1.10 -6.01
C VAL A 148 12.15 -0.08 -6.58
N GLN A 149 11.23 -0.52 -7.46
CA GLN A 149 10.16 0.33 -8.00
C GLN A 149 9.28 0.89 -6.86
N TRP A 150 8.93 0.04 -5.87
CA TRP A 150 8.14 0.41 -4.71
C TRP A 150 8.83 1.48 -3.84
N GLU A 151 10.10 1.27 -3.48
CA GLU A 151 10.83 2.24 -2.64
C GLU A 151 11.02 3.59 -3.34
N ILE A 152 11.30 3.59 -4.65
CA ILE A 152 11.37 4.84 -5.43
C ILE A 152 10.02 5.56 -5.38
N ALA A 153 8.91 4.87 -5.67
CA ALA A 153 7.57 5.46 -5.59
C ALA A 153 7.26 6.03 -4.19
N ARG A 154 7.60 5.29 -3.13
CA ARG A 154 7.42 5.67 -1.73
C ARG A 154 8.22 6.92 -1.32
N LEU A 155 9.38 7.15 -1.93
CA LEU A 155 10.20 8.33 -1.67
C LEU A 155 9.71 9.53 -2.49
N VAL A 156 9.34 9.32 -3.76
CA VAL A 156 8.86 10.41 -4.63
C VAL A 156 7.44 10.88 -4.26
N GLU A 157 6.58 10.02 -3.71
CA GLU A 157 5.30 10.44 -3.13
C GLU A 157 5.47 11.56 -2.07
N LYS A 158 6.58 11.56 -1.34
CA LYS A 158 6.93 12.61 -0.36
C LYS A 158 7.52 13.88 -0.96
N SER A 159 8.04 13.81 -2.19
CA SER A 159 8.63 14.94 -2.91
C SER A 159 8.56 14.65 -4.41
N PRO A 160 7.48 15.07 -5.09
CA PRO A 160 7.17 14.66 -6.48
C PRO A 160 8.26 14.99 -7.50
N SER A 161 9.04 16.05 -7.27
CA SER A 161 10.19 16.38 -8.12
C SER A 161 11.29 15.32 -8.06
N GLY A 162 11.36 14.52 -6.99
CA GLY A 162 12.47 13.63 -6.66
C GLY A 162 12.81 12.53 -7.66
N TYR A 163 11.97 12.23 -8.67
CA TYR A 163 12.30 11.22 -9.70
C TYR A 163 13.63 11.50 -10.41
N HIS A 164 13.95 12.77 -10.69
CA HIS A 164 15.20 13.13 -11.38
C HIS A 164 16.46 12.72 -10.61
N LYS A 165 16.39 12.65 -9.26
CA LYS A 165 17.52 12.27 -8.41
C LYS A 165 17.96 10.83 -8.62
N PHE A 166 17.06 9.96 -9.08
CA PHE A 166 17.36 8.55 -9.33
C PHE A 166 17.87 8.27 -10.74
N LEU A 167 17.53 9.11 -11.73
CA LEU A 167 17.86 8.89 -13.15
C LEU A 167 19.34 8.54 -13.40
N PRO A 168 20.35 9.26 -12.84
CA PRO A 168 21.77 8.94 -13.07
C PRO A 168 22.22 7.61 -12.48
N TYR A 169 21.40 6.98 -11.62
CA TYR A 169 21.76 5.79 -10.86
C TYR A 169 20.93 4.55 -11.24
N ILE A 170 19.94 4.66 -12.13
CA ILE A 170 19.01 3.55 -12.45
C ILE A 170 19.76 2.28 -12.88
N GLU A 171 20.79 2.40 -13.72
CA GLU A 171 21.58 1.25 -14.19
C GLU A 171 22.27 0.51 -13.03
N GLY A 172 22.70 1.24 -12.00
CA GLY A 172 23.29 0.69 -10.77
C GLY A 172 22.30 0.08 -9.77
N LEU A 173 20.99 0.15 -10.07
CA LEU A 173 19.88 -0.37 -9.26
C LEU A 173 19.22 -1.63 -9.87
N VAL A 174 19.73 -2.15 -10.99
CA VAL A 174 19.23 -3.38 -11.66
C VAL A 174 19.57 -4.67 -10.89
N ALA A 175 20.35 -4.59 -9.79
CA ALA A 175 20.62 -5.71 -8.90
C ALA A 175 19.39 -6.09 -8.02
N SER A 176 19.52 -7.22 -7.31
CA SER A 176 18.54 -7.73 -6.32
C SER A 176 17.93 -6.64 -5.42
N SER A 177 16.64 -6.74 -5.10
CA SER A 177 15.89 -5.77 -4.29
C SER A 177 16.53 -5.56 -2.92
N SER A 178 16.99 -6.65 -2.29
CA SER A 178 17.73 -6.62 -1.03
C SER A 178 19.02 -5.81 -1.07
N GLN A 179 19.70 -5.72 -2.22
CA GLN A 179 20.91 -4.91 -2.41
C GLN A 179 20.61 -3.50 -2.94
N SER A 180 19.63 -3.36 -3.83
CA SER A 180 19.29 -2.12 -4.53
C SER A 180 18.44 -1.19 -3.67
N THR A 181 17.45 -1.69 -2.92
CA THR A 181 16.56 -0.85 -2.12
C THR A 181 17.30 -0.01 -1.05
N PRO A 182 18.29 -0.54 -0.29
CA PRO A 182 19.12 0.29 0.59
C PRO A 182 19.93 1.36 -0.15
N ARG A 183 20.31 1.12 -1.42
CA ARG A 183 21.00 2.12 -2.26
C ARG A 183 20.06 3.26 -2.67
N VAL A 184 18.80 2.96 -3.00
CA VAL A 184 17.76 3.98 -3.28
C VAL A 184 17.66 4.95 -2.11
N LEU A 185 17.55 4.45 -0.88
CA LEU A 185 17.49 5.29 0.31
C LEU A 185 18.78 6.12 0.50
N LYS A 186 19.95 5.53 0.27
CA LYS A 186 21.25 6.24 0.35
C LYS A 186 21.44 7.33 -0.69
N ILE A 187 20.90 7.14 -1.90
CA ILE A 187 20.85 8.18 -2.95
C ILE A 187 19.95 9.33 -2.47
N TRP A 188 18.75 8.99 -1.98
CA TRP A 188 17.78 9.98 -1.51
C TRP A 188 18.31 10.88 -0.40
N THR A 189 18.94 10.32 0.64
CA THR A 189 19.47 11.12 1.76
C THR A 189 20.67 11.97 1.34
N LYS A 190 21.61 11.41 0.56
CA LYS A 190 22.77 12.16 0.06
C LYS A 190 22.40 13.42 -0.72
N SER A 191 21.31 13.38 -1.48
CA SER A 191 20.79 14.53 -2.22
C SER A 191 20.00 15.54 -1.36
N SER A 192 20.01 15.41 -0.04
CA SER A 192 19.45 16.37 0.92
C SER A 192 20.55 17.05 1.75
N ASP A 193 21.67 16.38 2.00
CA ASP A 193 22.73 16.88 2.89
C ASP A 193 23.71 17.87 2.21
N SER A 194 23.44 18.30 0.97
CA SER A 194 24.38 19.01 0.09
C SER A 194 24.43 20.55 0.27
N GLU A 195 23.58 21.15 1.10
CA GLU A 195 23.38 22.61 1.10
C GLU A 195 23.50 23.31 2.47
N THR A 196 23.67 22.58 3.58
CA THR A 196 23.83 23.21 4.91
C THR A 196 24.85 22.47 5.79
N ASP A 197 26.11 22.93 5.77
CA ASP A 197 27.14 22.58 6.76
C ASP A 197 26.79 23.20 8.13
N THR A 198 25.84 22.61 8.84
CA THR A 198 25.49 23.02 10.20
C THR A 198 25.53 21.79 11.11
N GLU A 199 26.64 21.66 11.84
CA GLU A 199 26.84 20.63 12.87
C GLU A 199 25.79 20.76 14.00
N SER A 200 24.64 20.11 13.84
CA SER A 200 23.69 19.90 14.93
C SER A 200 23.54 18.40 15.19
N GLY A 201 24.45 17.89 16.03
CA GLY A 201 24.47 16.48 16.40
C GLY A 201 23.31 16.05 17.31
N ARG A 202 23.20 14.73 17.49
CA ARG A 202 22.20 13.98 18.29
C ARG A 202 20.97 13.46 17.53
N THR A 203 21.20 12.64 16.51
CA THR A 203 20.26 11.57 16.16
C THR A 203 20.37 10.43 17.19
N SER A 204 19.26 10.13 17.87
CA SER A 204 19.14 9.02 18.82
C SER A 204 19.39 7.67 18.13
N LYS A 205 20.39 6.91 18.59
CA LYS A 205 20.88 5.72 17.88
C LYS A 205 20.16 4.40 18.22
N SER A 206 19.39 4.33 19.32
CA SER A 206 18.91 3.09 19.94
C SER A 206 18.04 2.21 19.04
N ASP A 207 17.00 2.76 18.43
CA ASP A 207 15.93 1.94 17.81
C ASP A 207 16.22 1.53 16.35
N SER A 208 17.36 1.98 15.82
CA SER A 208 17.65 1.87 14.39
C SER A 208 18.18 0.49 13.96
N GLY A 209 18.53 -0.39 14.90
CA GLY A 209 19.08 -1.72 14.61
C GLY A 209 18.03 -2.75 14.19
N ALA A 210 17.07 -3.05 15.07
CA ALA A 210 16.06 -4.08 14.84
C ALA A 210 15.22 -3.83 13.57
N ARG A 211 14.80 -2.57 13.34
CA ARG A 211 14.02 -2.18 12.15
C ARG A 211 14.77 -2.42 10.84
N ARG A 212 16.10 -2.19 10.81
CA ARG A 212 16.92 -2.44 9.61
C ARG A 212 16.99 -3.92 9.25
N ASN A 213 17.01 -4.82 10.24
CA ASN A 213 17.03 -6.25 9.98
C ASN A 213 15.71 -6.73 9.34
N ILE A 214 14.56 -6.25 9.82
CA ILE A 214 13.23 -6.61 9.27
C ILE A 214 13.06 -6.09 7.84
N GLU A 215 13.56 -4.89 7.54
CA GLU A 215 13.52 -4.34 6.19
C GLU A 215 14.40 -5.17 5.22
N GLN A 216 15.58 -5.59 5.67
CA GLN A 216 16.47 -6.42 4.85
C GLN A 216 15.89 -7.81 4.56
N THR A 217 15.18 -8.42 5.52
CA THR A 217 14.53 -9.73 5.33
C THR A 217 13.30 -9.66 4.42
N ALA A 218 12.53 -8.57 4.46
CA ALA A 218 11.41 -8.36 3.54
C ALA A 218 11.85 -8.36 2.07
N TRP A 219 12.96 -7.67 1.75
CA TRP A 219 13.46 -7.61 0.38
C TRP A 219 14.13 -8.90 -0.09
N SER A 220 14.79 -9.67 0.79
CA SER A 220 15.33 -10.97 0.41
C SER A 220 14.25 -12.03 0.16
N GLU A 221 13.15 -11.99 0.91
CA GLU A 221 11.98 -12.85 0.67
C GLU A 221 11.32 -12.48 -0.68
N LEU A 222 11.24 -11.19 -1.03
CA LEU A 222 10.74 -10.75 -2.33
C LEU A 222 11.64 -11.22 -3.49
N ASP A 223 12.97 -11.09 -3.34
CA ASP A 223 13.93 -11.57 -4.36
C ASP A 223 13.78 -13.09 -4.59
N GLN A 224 13.58 -13.86 -3.51
CA GLN A 224 13.32 -15.30 -3.59
C GLN A 224 11.97 -15.61 -4.27
N GLU A 225 10.92 -14.85 -3.96
CA GLU A 225 9.61 -15.00 -4.60
C GLU A 225 9.64 -14.65 -6.09
N GLU A 226 10.34 -13.57 -6.49
CA GLU A 226 10.52 -13.19 -7.89
C GLU A 226 11.36 -14.23 -8.65
N GLU A 227 12.42 -14.79 -8.04
CA GLU A 227 13.23 -15.84 -8.66
C GLU A 227 12.42 -17.13 -8.90
N LEU A 228 11.73 -17.62 -7.87
CA LEU A 228 10.86 -18.80 -7.99
C LEU A 228 9.68 -18.56 -8.95
N SER A 229 9.23 -17.31 -9.11
CA SER A 229 8.22 -16.93 -10.10
C SER A 229 8.76 -16.92 -11.54
N ARG A 230 10.08 -16.75 -11.75
CA ARG A 230 10.74 -16.84 -13.06
C ARG A 230 10.96 -18.28 -13.53
N GLU A 231 11.13 -19.21 -12.59
CA GLU A 231 11.30 -20.64 -12.90
C GLU A 231 10.06 -21.18 -13.65
N LYS A 232 10.23 -22.18 -14.53
CA LYS A 232 9.10 -22.79 -15.28
C LYS A 232 8.01 -23.38 -14.34
N THR A 233 8.40 -23.78 -13.14
CA THR A 233 7.55 -24.27 -12.05
C THR A 233 6.77 -23.16 -11.33
N GLY A 234 7.12 -21.88 -11.57
CA GLY A 234 6.73 -20.71 -10.78
C GLY A 234 5.24 -20.43 -10.67
N LYS A 235 4.40 -20.99 -11.56
CA LYS A 235 2.93 -20.88 -11.42
C LYS A 235 2.39 -21.51 -10.13
N ILE A 236 3.11 -22.40 -9.47
CA ILE A 236 2.67 -23.05 -8.21
C ILE A 236 3.69 -22.94 -7.06
N ALA A 237 4.86 -22.32 -7.28
CA ALA A 237 5.95 -22.29 -6.30
C ALA A 237 5.53 -21.63 -4.97
N GLY A 238 4.85 -20.48 -5.03
CA GLY A 238 4.36 -19.76 -3.84
C GLY A 238 3.24 -20.46 -3.05
N LEU A 239 2.69 -21.57 -3.54
CA LEU A 239 1.71 -22.40 -2.80
C LEU A 239 2.38 -23.43 -1.87
N GLY A 240 3.71 -23.51 -1.84
CA GLY A 240 4.45 -24.53 -1.09
C GLY A 240 4.66 -25.85 -1.86
N PHE A 241 4.41 -25.86 -3.18
CA PHE A 241 4.76 -26.96 -4.08
C PHE A 241 6.16 -26.79 -4.72
N SER A 242 7.01 -25.93 -4.16
CA SER A 242 8.39 -25.78 -4.60
C SER A 242 9.27 -26.94 -4.10
N ASN A 243 10.37 -27.21 -4.80
CA ASN A 243 11.38 -28.18 -4.34
C ASN A 243 12.14 -27.72 -3.07
N VAL A 244 11.94 -26.47 -2.63
CA VAL A 244 12.53 -25.91 -1.42
C VAL A 244 11.65 -26.28 -0.23
N SER A 245 12.01 -27.35 0.48
CA SER A 245 11.20 -27.91 1.56
C SER A 245 10.94 -26.90 2.68
N GLY A 246 9.67 -26.63 2.97
CA GLY A 246 9.24 -25.75 4.05
C GLY A 246 9.23 -24.25 3.73
N TRP A 247 9.60 -23.83 2.51
CA TRP A 247 9.42 -22.44 2.11
C TRP A 247 7.98 -22.19 1.62
N TYR A 248 7.38 -21.13 2.17
CA TYR A 248 6.13 -20.55 1.72
C TYR A 248 6.41 -19.07 1.43
N GLY A 249 6.14 -18.63 0.21
CA GLY A 249 6.27 -17.22 -0.18
C GLY A 249 5.16 -16.36 0.41
N ASP A 250 4.91 -15.20 -0.21
CA ASP A 250 3.77 -14.35 0.16
C ASP A 250 3.81 -13.85 1.62
N LYS A 251 5.01 -13.64 2.15
CA LYS A 251 5.19 -12.96 3.45
C LYS A 251 5.36 -11.45 3.30
N VAL A 252 5.70 -10.96 2.10
CA VAL A 252 6.00 -9.54 1.85
C VAL A 252 4.71 -8.77 1.65
N HIS A 253 4.40 -7.84 2.54
CA HIS A 253 3.17 -7.03 2.48
C HIS A 253 3.51 -5.62 2.01
N PHE A 254 3.00 -5.23 0.84
CA PHE A 254 3.13 -3.87 0.30
C PHE A 254 2.05 -2.98 0.89
N ILE A 255 2.41 -2.23 1.94
CA ILE A 255 1.44 -1.51 2.76
C ILE A 255 1.35 -0.04 2.35
N ALA A 256 0.13 0.47 2.30
CA ALA A 256 -0.15 1.90 2.19
C ALA A 256 -1.13 2.34 3.29
N ARG A 257 -1.25 3.63 3.53
CA ARG A 257 -2.20 4.23 4.48
C ARG A 257 -3.08 5.24 3.77
N LEU A 258 -4.38 5.16 4.01
CA LEU A 258 -5.29 6.22 3.56
C LEU A 258 -5.25 7.40 4.53
N LYS A 259 -5.01 8.59 3.99
CA LYS A 259 -5.04 9.87 4.71
C LYS A 259 -6.21 10.70 4.20
N ASP A 260 -6.93 11.29 5.14
CA ASP A 260 -8.00 12.27 4.92
C ASP A 260 -7.37 13.67 4.94
N LEU A 261 -7.30 14.33 3.77
CA LEU A 261 -6.64 15.63 3.63
C LEU A 261 -7.50 16.79 4.17
N GLU A 262 -8.82 16.62 4.25
CA GLU A 262 -9.71 17.64 4.81
C GLU A 262 -9.53 17.77 6.32
N LYS A 263 -9.33 16.64 7.01
CA LYS A 263 -9.07 16.61 8.46
C LYS A 263 -7.65 17.03 8.82
N ASP A 264 -6.69 17.00 7.89
CA ASP A 264 -5.32 17.41 8.16
C ASP A 264 -5.16 18.93 8.21
N LYS A 265 -5.30 19.48 9.43
CA LYS A 265 -5.14 20.90 9.73
C LYS A 265 -3.79 21.48 9.27
N SER A 266 -2.74 20.66 9.12
CA SER A 266 -1.42 21.13 8.66
C SER A 266 -1.40 21.57 7.18
N ASN A 267 -2.32 21.03 6.37
CA ASN A 267 -2.38 21.29 4.92
C ASN A 267 -3.33 22.43 4.51
N LYS A 268 -3.84 23.21 5.47
CA LYS A 268 -4.91 24.24 5.31
C LYS A 268 -4.73 25.30 4.22
N GLY A 269 -3.56 25.40 3.57
CA GLY A 269 -3.28 26.36 2.50
C GLY A 269 -2.86 25.79 1.13
N LYS A 270 -2.58 24.49 0.97
CA LYS A 270 -1.84 24.00 -0.22
C LYS A 270 -2.64 23.34 -1.35
N LEU A 271 -3.77 22.68 -1.10
CA LEU A 271 -4.66 22.21 -2.17
C LEU A 271 -6.13 22.38 -1.76
N ARG A 272 -6.77 23.44 -2.25
CA ARG A 272 -8.24 23.49 -2.31
C ARG A 272 -8.67 22.81 -3.60
N HIS A 273 -8.96 21.51 -3.53
CA HIS A 273 -9.65 20.83 -4.63
C HIS A 273 -11.00 21.51 -4.88
N SER A 274 -11.37 21.66 -6.15
CA SER A 274 -12.57 22.37 -6.57
C SER A 274 -13.83 21.63 -6.12
N HIS A 275 -14.58 22.25 -5.20
CA HIS A 275 -15.95 21.95 -4.79
C HIS A 275 -16.37 20.47 -4.67
N GLY A 276 -16.32 19.96 -3.44
CA GLY A 276 -17.34 19.03 -2.93
C GLY A 276 -17.02 17.53 -2.90
N SER A 277 -15.84 17.10 -3.38
CA SER A 277 -15.38 15.72 -3.18
C SER A 277 -14.28 15.67 -2.10
N PRO A 278 -14.38 14.76 -1.11
CA PRO A 278 -13.38 14.67 -0.06
C PRO A 278 -12.06 14.13 -0.62
N SER A 279 -11.00 14.78 -0.20
CA SER A 279 -9.66 14.56 -0.71
C SER A 279 -8.95 13.47 0.09
N TYR A 280 -9.04 12.23 -0.39
CA TYR A 280 -8.26 11.12 0.14
C TYR A 280 -6.92 10.96 -0.60
N GLN A 281 -5.84 10.74 0.16
CA GLN A 281 -4.52 10.42 -0.36
C GLN A 281 -4.07 9.05 0.13
N ILE A 282 -3.54 8.21 -0.77
CA ILE A 282 -2.83 6.99 -0.40
C ILE A 282 -1.35 7.33 -0.19
N ILE A 283 -0.85 7.06 1.02
CA ILE A 283 0.56 7.23 1.40
C ILE A 283 1.22 5.86 1.45
N LEU A 284 2.29 5.67 0.70
CA LEU A 284 3.03 4.42 0.63
C LEU A 284 3.89 4.23 1.89
N GLN A 285 3.84 3.04 2.50
CA GLN A 285 4.72 2.64 3.60
C GLN A 285 5.86 1.75 3.09
N ARG A 286 6.83 1.46 3.97
CA ARG A 286 7.82 0.40 3.69
C ARG A 286 7.07 -0.94 3.65
N SER A 287 7.60 -1.91 2.89
CA SER A 287 7.09 -3.28 2.97
C SER A 287 7.40 -3.85 4.35
N GLU A 288 6.45 -4.60 4.91
CA GLU A 288 6.63 -5.34 6.15
C GLU A 288 6.62 -6.85 5.83
N LEU A 289 7.26 -7.68 6.66
CA LEU A 289 6.98 -9.12 6.66
C LEU A 289 5.76 -9.37 7.52
N GLY A 290 4.72 -9.97 6.94
CA GLY A 290 3.49 -10.33 7.61
C GLY A 290 3.18 -11.83 7.51
N PRO A 291 2.07 -12.28 8.13
CA PRO A 291 1.59 -13.64 7.97
C PRO A 291 1.24 -13.92 6.51
N SER A 292 1.55 -15.12 6.02
CA SER A 292 1.29 -15.47 4.62
C SER A 292 -0.20 -15.53 4.29
N ASN A 293 -0.64 -14.79 3.27
CA ASN A 293 -2.03 -14.79 2.78
C ASN A 293 -2.26 -15.96 1.79
N ARG A 294 -1.85 -17.15 2.26
CA ARG A 294 -1.52 -18.42 1.57
C ARG A 294 -2.36 -18.83 0.35
N ARG A 295 -3.60 -18.36 0.20
CA ARG A 295 -4.49 -18.74 -0.92
C ARG A 295 -4.35 -17.86 -2.16
N PHE A 296 -4.23 -16.54 -2.01
CA PHE A 296 -4.30 -15.61 -3.15
C PHE A 296 -2.91 -15.18 -3.58
N SER A 297 -2.19 -14.49 -2.72
CA SER A 297 -0.93 -13.88 -3.08
C SER A 297 0.21 -14.92 -3.19
N GLY A 298 0.14 -16.05 -2.48
CA GLY A 298 0.94 -17.25 -2.79
C GLY A 298 0.69 -17.86 -4.19
N ARG A 299 -0.46 -17.61 -4.83
CA ARG A 299 -0.77 -18.08 -6.20
C ARG A 299 -0.40 -17.07 -7.30
N PHE A 300 -0.47 -15.78 -6.98
CA PHE A 300 -0.39 -14.67 -7.95
C PHE A 300 0.85 -13.77 -7.77
N GLY A 301 1.59 -13.96 -6.69
CA GLY A 301 2.72 -13.16 -6.23
C GLY A 301 2.28 -12.02 -5.31
N SER A 302 3.00 -11.80 -4.20
CA SER A 302 2.80 -10.70 -3.25
C SER A 302 2.86 -9.33 -3.94
N ARG A 303 3.73 -9.19 -4.94
CA ARG A 303 3.90 -7.96 -5.75
C ARG A 303 2.63 -7.46 -6.45
N ARG A 304 1.57 -8.28 -6.52
CA ARG A 304 0.27 -7.90 -7.10
C ARG A 304 -0.72 -7.35 -6.08
N PHE A 305 -0.40 -7.32 -4.78
CA PHE A 305 -1.36 -6.97 -3.73
C PHE A 305 -0.85 -5.77 -2.94
N ILE A 306 -1.71 -4.76 -2.77
CA ILE A 306 -1.42 -3.59 -1.95
C ILE A 306 -2.41 -3.56 -0.79
N HIS A 307 -1.88 -3.52 0.43
CA HIS A 307 -2.63 -3.51 1.68
C HIS A 307 -2.83 -2.06 2.16
N VAL A 308 -3.98 -1.47 1.86
CA VAL A 308 -4.31 -0.08 2.23
C VAL A 308 -4.98 -0.07 3.61
N ARG A 309 -4.21 0.28 4.64
CA ARG A 309 -4.68 0.51 6.01
C ARG A 309 -5.51 1.80 6.05
N VAL A 310 -6.81 1.71 6.39
CA VAL A 310 -7.72 2.85 6.53
C VAL A 310 -7.93 3.14 8.01
N ALA A 311 -7.78 4.41 8.43
CA ALA A 311 -8.02 4.77 9.82
C ALA A 311 -9.49 4.52 10.22
N LYS A 312 -9.73 3.98 11.42
CA LYS A 312 -11.07 3.69 11.94
C LYS A 312 -11.99 4.92 11.93
N SER A 313 -11.44 6.11 12.16
CA SER A 313 -12.13 7.42 12.08
C SER A 313 -12.52 7.85 10.66
N ILE A 314 -11.88 7.30 9.62
CA ILE A 314 -12.29 7.49 8.22
C ILE A 314 -13.39 6.48 7.88
N MET A 315 -13.20 5.19 8.21
CA MET A 315 -14.22 4.14 8.03
C MET A 315 -15.55 4.48 8.71
N MET A 316 -15.51 4.96 9.96
CA MET A 316 -16.70 5.31 10.74
C MET A 316 -17.34 6.65 10.35
N SER A 317 -16.78 7.38 9.39
CA SER A 317 -17.36 8.67 8.96
C SER A 317 -18.68 8.53 8.17
N GLY A 318 -19.05 7.31 7.75
CA GLY A 318 -20.29 7.04 7.03
C GLY A 318 -20.36 7.63 5.61
N ASN A 319 -19.24 8.12 5.09
CA ASN A 319 -19.19 8.89 3.85
C ASN A 319 -19.14 7.98 2.60
N SER A 320 -20.14 8.09 1.70
CA SER A 320 -20.23 7.28 0.48
C SER A 320 -19.04 7.47 -0.45
N SER A 321 -18.46 8.66 -0.44
CA SER A 321 -17.28 9.04 -1.21
C SER A 321 -16.07 8.13 -1.00
N LEU A 322 -15.95 7.46 0.16
CA LEU A 322 -14.87 6.51 0.41
C LEU A 322 -15.01 5.27 -0.48
N VAL A 323 -16.25 4.82 -0.69
CA VAL A 323 -16.56 3.72 -1.61
C VAL A 323 -16.34 4.18 -3.05
N GLU A 324 -16.82 5.37 -3.41
CA GLU A 324 -16.60 5.97 -4.73
C GLU A 324 -15.10 6.17 -5.04
N TYR A 325 -14.28 6.50 -4.04
CA TYR A 325 -12.83 6.61 -4.16
C TYR A 325 -12.17 5.25 -4.44
N PHE A 326 -12.56 4.18 -3.74
CA PHE A 326 -12.01 2.84 -3.97
C PHE A 326 -12.59 2.10 -5.18
N GLN A 327 -13.74 2.53 -5.72
CA GLN A 327 -14.23 2.06 -7.02
C GLN A 327 -13.34 2.51 -8.19
N LYS A 328 -12.51 3.53 -8.00
CA LYS A 328 -11.59 4.02 -9.02
C LYS A 328 -10.38 3.08 -9.21
N PRO A 329 -9.86 2.95 -10.43
CA PRO A 329 -8.56 2.31 -10.66
C PRO A 329 -7.42 3.19 -10.11
N PHE A 330 -6.43 2.55 -9.49
CA PHE A 330 -5.25 3.18 -8.92
C PHE A 330 -4.04 2.94 -9.81
N LEU A 331 -3.33 4.01 -10.19
CA LEU A 331 -2.11 3.92 -10.99
C LEU A 331 -0.86 4.05 -10.09
N LEU A 332 -0.03 3.00 -10.08
CA LEU A 332 1.24 2.96 -9.36
C LEU A 332 2.34 2.39 -10.26
N ASN A 333 3.42 3.14 -10.46
CA ASN A 333 4.56 2.73 -11.29
C ASN A 333 4.16 2.21 -12.68
N GLY A 334 3.11 2.81 -13.26
CA GLY A 334 2.57 2.40 -14.55
C GLY A 334 1.93 1.00 -14.54
N ARG A 335 1.29 0.60 -13.44
CA ARG A 335 0.42 -0.58 -13.34
C ARG A 335 -0.91 -0.18 -12.71
N ILE A 336 -2.01 -0.74 -13.21
CA ILE A 336 -3.36 -0.47 -12.72
C ILE A 336 -3.72 -1.48 -11.63
N SER A 337 -4.04 -1.00 -10.44
CA SER A 337 -4.56 -1.79 -9.33
C SER A 337 -6.01 -1.40 -9.03
N LYS A 338 -6.88 -2.36 -8.72
CA LYS A 338 -8.29 -2.10 -8.35
C LYS A 338 -8.59 -2.65 -6.95
N ALA A 339 -9.45 -1.97 -6.20
CA ALA A 339 -9.93 -2.50 -4.93
C ALA A 339 -10.74 -3.78 -5.18
N PHE A 340 -10.39 -4.85 -4.46
CA PHE A 340 -11.00 -6.18 -4.60
C PHE A 340 -11.76 -6.60 -3.35
N CYS A 341 -11.21 -6.31 -2.16
CA CYS A 341 -11.75 -6.76 -0.90
C CYS A 341 -11.53 -5.73 0.21
N LEU A 342 -12.51 -5.59 1.10
CA LEU A 342 -12.38 -4.92 2.39
C LEU A 342 -12.38 -6.00 3.47
N LYS A 343 -11.37 -6.00 4.34
CA LYS A 343 -11.33 -6.84 5.54
C LYS A 343 -10.88 -5.98 6.72
N ASP A 344 -11.57 -6.09 7.85
CA ASP A 344 -11.26 -5.33 9.07
C ASP A 344 -11.21 -3.81 8.78
N THR A 345 -10.08 -3.15 9.00
CA THR A 345 -9.83 -1.74 8.69
C THR A 345 -9.02 -1.53 7.41
N SER A 346 -9.02 -2.51 6.50
CA SER A 346 -8.05 -2.61 5.41
C SER A 346 -8.68 -2.93 4.06
N VAL A 347 -8.35 -2.14 3.04
CA VAL A 347 -8.73 -2.38 1.65
C VAL A 347 -7.55 -3.02 0.90
N PHE A 348 -7.83 -4.10 0.18
CA PHE A 348 -6.85 -4.81 -0.64
C PHE A 348 -7.03 -4.39 -2.11
N LEU A 349 -6.00 -3.78 -2.68
CA LEU A 349 -5.91 -3.52 -4.12
C LEU A 349 -5.17 -4.68 -4.80
N VAL A 350 -5.60 -5.03 -6.01
CA VAL A 350 -5.00 -6.10 -6.82
C VAL A 350 -4.54 -5.57 -8.17
N GLU A 351 -3.30 -5.85 -8.56
CA GLU A 351 -2.70 -5.55 -9.87
C GLU A 351 -3.48 -6.29 -10.98
N THR A 352 -4.13 -5.51 -11.82
CA THR A 352 -4.85 -5.97 -13.00
C THR A 352 -3.92 -6.07 -14.21
N ASN A 353 -4.31 -6.86 -15.21
CA ASN A 353 -3.61 -6.90 -16.51
C ASN A 353 -4.19 -5.86 -17.49
N GLU A 354 -4.74 -4.75 -16.97
CA GLU A 354 -5.29 -3.67 -17.77
C GLU A 354 -4.14 -2.77 -18.24
N ASP A 355 -4.02 -2.58 -19.55
CA ASP A 355 -3.07 -1.64 -20.11
C ASP A 355 -3.45 -0.20 -19.71
N ILE A 356 -2.44 0.62 -19.42
CA ILE A 356 -2.67 2.06 -19.26
C ILE A 356 -3.12 2.56 -20.64
N PRO A 357 -4.31 3.16 -20.79
CA PRO A 357 -4.67 3.80 -22.04
C PRO A 357 -3.63 4.87 -22.37
N HIS A 358 -3.22 5.00 -23.64
CA HIS A 358 -2.09 5.82 -24.12
C HIS A 358 -2.23 7.36 -23.92
N ILE A 359 -3.12 7.78 -23.05
CA ILE A 359 -3.75 9.10 -23.01
C ILE A 359 -2.89 10.15 -22.30
N ILE A 360 -2.03 9.76 -21.36
CA ILE A 360 -1.19 10.72 -20.64
C ILE A 360 0.08 11.01 -21.46
N GLN A 361 -0.07 11.77 -22.56
CA GLN A 361 1.07 12.38 -23.22
C GLN A 361 1.72 13.43 -22.30
N PRO A 362 3.04 13.69 -22.42
CA PRO A 362 3.75 14.61 -21.51
C PRO A 362 3.26 16.06 -21.52
N GLN A 363 2.40 16.43 -22.48
CA GLN A 363 1.98 17.80 -22.74
C GLN A 363 1.06 18.35 -21.64
N ASP A 364 0.28 17.50 -20.98
CA ASP A 364 -0.61 17.90 -19.87
C ASP A 364 0.14 18.17 -18.55
N TYR A 365 1.38 17.71 -18.42
CA TYR A 365 2.22 17.96 -17.22
C TYR A 365 2.94 19.32 -17.22
N GLN A 366 2.78 20.16 -18.26
CA GLN A 366 3.41 21.49 -18.33
C GLN A 366 2.56 22.63 -17.73
N ARG A 367 1.58 22.34 -16.86
CA ARG A 367 0.93 23.40 -16.08
C ARG A 367 1.77 23.71 -14.82
N PRO A 368 2.13 24.98 -14.58
CA PRO A 368 3.03 25.41 -13.51
C PRO A 368 2.41 25.36 -12.12
#